data_AF-A0AAW0QME5-F1
#
_entry.id   AF-A0AAW0QME5-F1
#
_cell.length_a   1.000
_cell.length_b   1.000
_cell.length_c   1.000
_cell.angle_alpha   90.00
_cell.angle_beta   90.00
_cell.angle_gamma   90.00
#
_symmetry.space_group_name_H-M   'P 1'
#
loop_
_entity.id
_entity.type
_entity.pdbx_description
1 polymer ?
#
loop_
_entity_poly.entity_id
_entity_poly.type
_entity_poly.pdbx_seq_one_letter_code
_entity_poly.pdbx_strand_id
1 'polypeptide(L)'
;MPEDKAERKCPGDYAPDNQHIREKVQKEEEQRRAAEEERRKVAEEMRKARESARERLRLAQVEREQKSAAEWTEALSRYRMRWADIKSIHPGQEMTGRNIPWPVKSGLLQDVNRDSVSEFVKKAMSSEDTAEKKFMLINAETKKWHTDKVMQHFGRDIVEGEVHEELATVAKVMIELRQEASRQRQR
;
A
#
# COMPACT_ATOMS: atom_id res chain seq x y z
N MET A 1 93.26 -1.66 -60.21
CA MET A 1 92.05 -2.23 -60.84
C MET A 1 91.54 -3.36 -59.94
N PRO A 2 90.24 -3.48 -59.65
CA PRO A 2 89.38 -2.62 -58.83
C PRO A 2 88.87 -3.40 -57.58
N GLU A 3 88.64 -2.74 -56.45
CA GLU A 3 87.30 -2.44 -55.86
C GLU A 3 86.32 -3.62 -55.80
N ASP A 4 85.88 -3.98 -54.58
CA ASP A 4 84.43 -4.08 -54.35
C ASP A 4 84.06 -3.72 -52.91
N LYS A 5 83.18 -2.73 -52.79
CA LYS A 5 82.66 -2.15 -51.56
C LYS A 5 81.30 -2.79 -51.28
N ALA A 6 81.12 -3.34 -50.08
CA ALA A 6 79.80 -3.61 -49.54
C ALA A 6 79.68 -3.00 -48.14
N GLU A 7 79.55 -1.67 -48.09
CA GLU A 7 79.09 -0.96 -46.89
C GLU A 7 77.61 -1.30 -46.64
N ARG A 8 77.36 -2.10 -45.60
CA ARG A 8 76.03 -2.26 -45.02
C ARG A 8 75.59 -0.93 -44.42
N LYS A 9 74.64 -0.27 -45.08
CA LYS A 9 73.95 0.89 -44.52
C LYS A 9 72.87 0.40 -43.55
N CYS A 10 73.13 0.52 -42.25
CA CYS A 10 72.10 0.33 -41.24
C CYS A 10 71.05 1.44 -41.38
N PRO A 11 69.73 1.13 -41.33
CA PRO A 11 68.68 2.12 -41.45
C PRO A 11 68.71 3.03 -40.23
N GLY A 12 68.83 4.33 -40.47
CA GLY A 12 68.87 5.36 -39.45
C GLY A 12 67.63 5.32 -38.56
N ASP A 13 67.88 5.41 -37.25
CA ASP A 13 66.91 5.61 -36.19
C ASP A 13 66.01 6.82 -36.50
N TYR A 14 64.79 6.56 -36.92
CA TYR A 14 63.71 7.55 -36.87
C TYR A 14 63.30 7.69 -35.40
N ALA A 15 64.00 8.54 -34.65
CA ALA A 15 63.50 9.03 -33.37
C ALA A 15 62.26 9.89 -33.68
N PRO A 16 61.04 9.49 -33.26
CA PRO A 16 59.85 10.29 -33.52
C PRO A 16 60.02 11.68 -32.89
N ASP A 17 59.71 12.71 -33.68
CA ASP A 17 59.81 14.11 -33.30
C ASP A 17 59.15 14.34 -31.94
N ASN A 18 59.95 14.78 -30.96
CA ASN A 18 59.56 14.99 -29.56
C ASN A 18 58.33 15.90 -29.44
N GLN A 19 58.12 16.80 -30.40
CA GLN A 19 56.97 17.69 -30.45
C GLN A 19 55.67 16.94 -30.81
N HIS A 20 55.74 16.02 -31.76
CA HIS A 20 54.61 15.17 -32.17
C HIS A 20 54.15 14.22 -31.05
N ILE A 21 55.10 13.74 -30.24
CA ILE A 21 54.79 12.90 -29.06
C ILE A 21 54.08 13.74 -27.99
N ARG A 22 54.56 14.97 -27.72
CA ARG A 22 53.94 15.88 -26.75
C ARG A 22 52.52 16.27 -27.14
N GLU A 23 52.28 16.59 -28.41
CA GLU A 23 50.93 16.93 -28.92
C GLU A 23 49.96 15.75 -28.83
N LYS A 24 50.41 14.51 -29.11
CA LYS A 24 49.59 13.31 -28.95
C LYS A 24 49.20 13.08 -27.50
N VAL A 25 50.16 13.18 -26.58
CA VAL A 25 49.91 13.01 -25.13
C VAL A 25 48.94 14.08 -24.62
N GLN A 26 49.08 15.34 -25.06
CA GLN A 26 48.16 16.42 -24.69
C GLN A 26 46.73 16.16 -25.19
N LYS A 27 46.57 15.75 -26.46
CA LYS A 27 45.26 15.40 -27.02
C LYS A 27 44.62 14.21 -26.31
N GLU A 28 45.40 13.20 -25.99
CA GLU A 28 44.92 12.01 -25.28
C GLU A 28 44.50 12.34 -23.84
N GLU A 29 45.26 13.22 -23.16
CA GLU A 29 44.91 13.69 -21.82
C GLU A 29 43.65 14.57 -21.82
N GLU A 30 43.50 15.44 -22.81
CA GLU A 30 42.31 16.28 -22.99
C GLU A 30 41.07 15.43 -23.30
N GLN A 31 41.19 14.43 -24.18
CA GLN A 31 40.13 13.45 -24.44
C GLN A 31 39.77 12.64 -23.20
N ARG A 32 40.77 12.23 -22.40
CA ARG A 32 40.54 11.50 -21.15
C ARG A 32 39.80 12.36 -20.12
N ARG A 33 40.19 13.64 -19.99
CA ARG A 33 39.51 14.61 -19.11
C ARG A 33 38.08 14.86 -19.55
N ALA A 34 37.84 15.08 -20.84
CA ALA A 34 36.49 15.26 -21.40
C ALA A 34 35.61 14.03 -21.18
N ALA A 35 36.14 12.82 -21.41
CA ALA A 35 35.42 11.58 -21.18
C ALA A 35 35.11 11.32 -19.70
N GLU A 36 36.02 11.69 -18.78
CA GLU A 36 35.78 11.58 -17.34
C GLU A 36 34.72 12.58 -16.87
N GLU A 37 34.76 13.82 -17.36
CA GLU A 37 33.76 14.84 -17.04
C GLU A 37 32.37 14.42 -17.52
N GLU A 38 32.26 13.87 -18.74
CA GLU A 38 30.99 13.38 -19.27
C GLU A 38 30.47 12.18 -18.47
N ARG A 39 31.34 11.23 -18.09
CA ARG A 39 30.97 10.13 -17.19
C ARG A 39 30.48 10.63 -15.83
N ARG A 40 31.11 11.67 -15.27
CA ARG A 40 30.67 12.29 -14.02
C ARG A 40 29.31 12.96 -14.17
N LYS A 41 29.06 13.69 -15.28
CA LYS A 41 27.76 14.29 -15.58
C LYS A 41 26.66 13.24 -15.70
N VAL A 42 26.89 12.19 -16.49
CA VAL A 42 25.92 11.09 -16.64
C VAL A 42 25.66 10.38 -15.30
N ALA A 43 26.71 10.10 -14.52
CA ALA A 43 26.56 9.46 -13.22
C ALA A 43 25.74 10.33 -12.24
N GLU A 44 25.97 11.65 -12.25
CA GLU A 44 25.25 12.60 -11.41
C GLU A 44 23.79 12.75 -11.83
N GLU A 45 23.50 12.84 -13.12
CA GLU A 45 22.13 12.87 -13.64
C GLU A 45 21.39 11.57 -13.35
N MET A 46 22.05 10.42 -13.48
CA MET A 46 21.49 9.12 -13.09
C MET A 46 21.20 9.05 -11.58
N ARG A 47 22.06 9.63 -10.74
CA ARG A 47 21.85 9.71 -9.29
C ARG A 47 20.62 10.56 -8.97
N LYS A 48 20.53 11.78 -9.53
CA LYS A 48 19.36 12.67 -9.37
C LYS A 48 18.08 12.05 -9.91
N ALA A 49 18.14 11.37 -11.06
CA ALA A 49 17.00 10.67 -11.63
C ALA A 49 16.51 9.54 -10.71
N ARG A 50 17.44 8.79 -10.10
CA ARG A 50 17.11 7.73 -9.14
C ARG A 50 16.52 8.29 -7.84
N GLU A 51 17.07 9.38 -7.32
CA GLU A 51 16.55 10.05 -6.13
C GLU A 51 15.15 10.61 -6.36
N SER A 52 14.94 11.33 -7.47
CA SER A 52 13.61 11.85 -7.82
C SER A 52 12.58 10.74 -8.06
N ALA A 53 12.98 9.62 -8.66
CA ALA A 53 12.10 8.46 -8.83
C ALA A 53 11.70 7.84 -7.48
N ARG A 54 12.65 7.71 -6.54
CA ARG A 54 12.37 7.22 -5.18
C ARG A 54 11.42 8.17 -4.44
N GLU A 55 11.63 9.47 -4.55
CA GLU A 55 10.78 10.45 -3.89
C GLU A 55 9.36 10.45 -4.45
N ARG A 56 9.21 10.40 -5.78
CA ARG A 56 7.88 10.24 -6.41
C ARG A 56 7.16 8.98 -5.93
N LEU A 57 7.87 7.87 -5.79
CA LEU A 57 7.28 6.61 -5.30
C LEU A 57 6.82 6.75 -3.84
N ARG A 58 7.63 7.37 -2.98
CA ARG A 58 7.26 7.63 -1.58
C ARG A 58 6.03 8.52 -1.47
N LEU A 59 6.00 9.64 -2.21
CA LEU A 59 4.86 10.55 -2.21
C LEU A 59 3.58 9.86 -2.69
N ALA A 60 3.68 9.07 -3.77
CA ALA A 60 2.54 8.29 -4.27
C ALA A 60 2.06 7.24 -3.25
N GLN A 61 2.96 6.64 -2.48
CA GLN A 61 2.59 5.71 -1.41
C GLN A 61 1.87 6.43 -0.27
N VAL A 62 2.40 7.55 0.21
CA VAL A 62 1.76 8.36 1.26
C VAL A 62 0.38 8.83 0.82
N GLU A 63 0.23 9.29 -0.41
CA GLU A 63 -1.07 9.71 -0.96
C GLU A 63 -2.07 8.54 -0.99
N ARG A 64 -1.65 7.34 -1.39
CA ARG A 64 -2.51 6.14 -1.39
C ARG A 64 -2.92 5.75 0.03
N GLU A 65 -2.00 5.82 0.98
CA GLU A 65 -2.29 5.51 2.39
C GLU A 65 -3.30 6.51 2.98
N GLN A 66 -3.13 7.81 2.68
CA GLN A 66 -4.07 8.85 3.11
C GLN A 66 -5.45 8.68 2.49
N LYS A 67 -5.54 8.41 1.18
CA LYS A 67 -6.83 8.13 0.51
C LYS A 67 -7.51 6.92 1.12
N SER A 68 -6.78 5.83 1.33
CA SER A 68 -7.31 4.63 1.98
C SER A 68 -7.83 4.93 3.39
N ALA A 69 -7.08 5.69 4.20
CA ALA A 69 -7.51 6.08 5.55
C ALA A 69 -8.79 6.94 5.54
N ALA A 70 -8.90 7.88 4.59
CA ALA A 70 -10.10 8.69 4.41
C ALA A 70 -11.31 7.83 4.03
N GLU A 71 -11.15 6.90 3.08
CA GLU A 71 -12.20 5.97 2.66
C GLU A 71 -12.69 5.07 3.82
N TRP A 72 -11.76 4.58 4.65
CA TRP A 72 -12.12 3.82 5.84
C TRP A 72 -12.88 4.66 6.86
N THR A 73 -12.45 5.91 7.08
CA THR A 73 -13.13 6.85 7.98
C THR A 73 -14.56 7.12 7.49
N GLU A 74 -14.74 7.34 6.20
CA GLU A 74 -16.05 7.53 5.58
C GLU A 74 -16.94 6.28 5.72
N ALA A 75 -16.39 5.08 5.44
CA ALA A 75 -17.12 3.83 5.58
C ALA A 75 -17.61 3.59 7.02
N LEU A 76 -16.76 3.85 8.01
CA LEU A 76 -17.12 3.76 9.43
C LEU A 76 -18.17 4.78 9.83
N SER A 77 -18.06 6.02 9.33
CA SER A 77 -19.06 7.07 9.56
C SER A 77 -20.42 6.65 8.99
N ARG A 78 -20.45 6.20 7.73
CA ARG A 78 -21.66 5.71 7.06
C ARG A 78 -22.33 4.57 7.82
N TYR A 79 -21.54 3.60 8.30
CA TYR A 79 -22.02 2.50 9.12
C TYR A 79 -22.68 3.00 10.42
N ARG A 80 -22.04 3.92 11.14
CA ARG A 80 -22.54 4.48 12.39
C ARG A 80 -23.82 5.30 12.19
N MET A 81 -23.88 6.11 11.13
CA MET A 81 -25.06 6.90 10.78
C MET A 81 -26.25 5.99 10.48
N ARG A 82 -26.09 4.98 9.62
CA ARG A 82 -27.18 4.04 9.32
C ARG A 82 -27.72 3.33 10.55
N TRP A 83 -26.85 2.90 11.45
CA TRP A 83 -27.28 2.32 12.73
C TRP A 83 -28.02 3.30 13.64
N ALA A 84 -27.66 4.59 13.60
CA ALA A 84 -28.39 5.62 14.33
C ALA A 84 -29.77 5.86 13.71
N ASP A 85 -29.84 5.92 12.38
CA ASP A 85 -31.10 6.07 11.64
C ASP A 85 -32.06 4.93 11.98
N ILE A 86 -31.61 3.67 11.95
CA ILE A 86 -32.43 2.49 12.29
C ILE A 86 -33.02 2.57 13.71
N LYS A 87 -32.27 3.14 14.67
CA LYS A 87 -32.79 3.32 16.04
C LYS A 87 -33.85 4.41 16.15
N SER A 88 -33.88 5.34 15.19
CA SER A 88 -34.85 6.42 15.13
C SER A 88 -36.12 6.06 14.35
N ILE A 89 -36.09 4.98 13.57
CA ILE A 89 -37.24 4.54 12.76
C ILE A 89 -38.28 3.84 13.64
N HIS A 90 -39.54 4.24 13.50
CA HIS A 90 -40.68 3.67 14.21
C HIS A 90 -41.03 2.27 13.68
N PRO A 91 -41.59 1.38 14.54
CA PRO A 91 -42.07 0.07 14.12
C PRO A 91 -43.19 0.21 13.07
N GLY A 92 -43.00 -0.38 11.89
CA GLY A 92 -44.00 -0.39 10.80
C GLY A 92 -43.45 -0.02 9.42
N GLN A 93 -42.21 0.47 9.32
CA GLN A 93 -41.56 0.71 8.04
C GLN A 93 -40.98 -0.61 7.47
N GLU A 94 -41.33 -0.94 6.23
CA GLU A 94 -40.83 -2.14 5.55
C GLU A 94 -39.31 -2.03 5.35
N MET A 95 -38.56 -2.88 6.05
CA MET A 95 -37.10 -2.95 5.97
C MET A 95 -36.70 -4.05 5.00
N THR A 96 -35.75 -3.74 4.13
CA THR A 96 -35.15 -4.73 3.21
C THR A 96 -33.70 -5.01 3.60
N GLY A 97 -33.10 -6.07 3.05
CA GLY A 97 -31.68 -6.38 3.25
C GLY A 97 -30.72 -5.23 2.83
N ARG A 98 -31.18 -4.28 2.00
CA ARG A 98 -30.44 -3.08 1.60
C ARG A 98 -30.36 -2.02 2.71
N ASN A 99 -31.29 -2.05 3.65
CA ASN A 99 -31.33 -1.15 4.80
C ASN A 99 -30.35 -1.59 5.90
N ILE A 100 -29.90 -2.85 5.88
CA ILE A 100 -28.95 -3.37 6.84
C ILE A 100 -27.58 -2.70 6.65
N PRO A 101 -26.99 -2.12 7.71
CA PRO A 101 -25.67 -1.51 7.67
C PRO A 101 -24.60 -2.60 7.77
N TRP A 102 -24.26 -3.22 6.64
CA TRP A 102 -23.26 -4.28 6.60
C TRP A 102 -21.87 -3.79 7.06
N PRO A 103 -21.16 -4.53 7.94
CA PRO A 103 -19.87 -4.13 8.48
C PRO A 103 -18.74 -4.47 7.49
N VAL A 104 -18.82 -3.88 6.30
CA VAL A 104 -17.85 -4.03 5.21
C VAL A 104 -17.57 -2.66 4.59
N LYS A 105 -16.42 -2.49 3.93
CA LYS A 105 -15.97 -1.17 3.41
C LYS A 105 -16.98 -0.55 2.44
N SER A 106 -17.64 -1.35 1.60
CA SER A 106 -18.68 -0.89 0.67
C SER A 106 -20.02 -0.64 1.37
N GLY A 107 -20.30 -1.33 2.47
CA GLY A 107 -21.61 -1.36 3.13
C GLY A 107 -22.68 -2.15 2.37
N LEU A 108 -22.29 -3.01 1.42
CA LEU A 108 -23.20 -3.81 0.59
C LEU A 108 -23.21 -5.27 1.03
N LEU A 109 -24.37 -5.92 0.88
CA LEU A 109 -24.57 -7.35 1.15
C LEU A 109 -23.59 -8.23 0.36
N GLN A 110 -23.36 -7.91 -0.91
CA GLN A 110 -22.55 -8.73 -1.84
C GLN A 110 -21.07 -8.84 -1.43
N ASP A 111 -20.57 -7.88 -0.66
CA ASP A 111 -19.19 -7.87 -0.18
C ASP A 111 -19.04 -8.48 1.22
N VAL A 112 -20.12 -9.07 1.77
CA VAL A 112 -20.10 -9.72 3.07
C VAL A 112 -19.38 -11.06 2.96
N ASN A 113 -18.15 -11.08 3.44
CA ASN A 113 -17.37 -12.29 3.63
C ASN A 113 -16.56 -12.17 4.93
N ARG A 114 -15.98 -13.30 5.36
CA ARG A 114 -15.24 -13.37 6.62
C ARG A 114 -14.11 -12.34 6.73
N ASP A 115 -13.35 -12.16 5.65
CA ASP A 115 -12.16 -11.31 5.65
C ASP A 115 -12.54 -9.83 5.65
N SER A 116 -13.51 -9.43 4.83
CA SER A 116 -14.01 -8.06 4.76
C SER A 116 -14.64 -7.60 6.08
N VAL A 117 -15.41 -8.47 6.75
CA VAL A 117 -15.97 -8.17 8.07
C VAL A 117 -14.87 -8.09 9.12
N SER A 118 -13.90 -9.02 9.10
CA SER A 118 -12.78 -8.97 10.04
C SER A 118 -11.95 -7.71 9.87
N GLU A 119 -11.64 -7.32 8.64
CA GLU A 119 -10.88 -6.11 8.32
C GLU A 119 -11.64 -4.87 8.78
N PHE A 120 -12.94 -4.79 8.51
CA PHE A 120 -13.76 -3.65 8.92
C PHE A 120 -13.75 -3.44 10.44
N VAL A 121 -13.94 -4.51 11.22
CA VAL A 121 -13.89 -4.42 12.69
C VAL A 121 -12.50 -4.05 13.19
N LYS A 122 -11.44 -4.58 12.56
CA LYS A 122 -10.05 -4.20 12.89
C LYS A 122 -9.76 -2.73 12.60
N LYS A 123 -10.25 -2.20 11.47
CA LYS A 123 -10.12 -0.78 11.08
C LYS A 123 -10.97 0.15 11.93
N ALA A 124 -12.09 -0.34 12.46
CA ALA A 124 -12.94 0.40 13.40
C ALA A 124 -12.26 0.64 14.76
N MET A 125 -11.28 -0.20 15.13
CA MET A 125 -10.49 -0.08 16.35
C MET A 125 -9.21 0.70 16.07
N SER A 126 -8.86 1.64 16.95
CA SER A 126 -7.56 2.31 16.86
C SER A 126 -6.45 1.34 17.26
N SER A 127 -5.28 1.46 16.62
CA SER A 127 -4.07 0.75 17.06
C SER A 127 -3.71 1.09 18.51
N GLU A 128 -4.04 2.31 18.94
CA GLU A 128 -3.78 2.86 20.28
C GLU A 128 -4.81 2.42 21.34
N ASP A 129 -5.91 1.77 20.95
CA ASP A 129 -6.91 1.31 21.91
C ASP A 129 -6.34 0.19 22.80
N THR A 130 -6.59 0.29 24.11
CA THR A 130 -6.25 -0.75 25.08
C THR A 130 -7.04 -2.03 24.78
N ALA A 131 -6.50 -3.18 25.18
CA ALA A 131 -7.19 -4.48 25.00
C ALA A 131 -8.60 -4.48 25.62
N GLU A 132 -8.79 -3.80 26.76
CA GLU A 132 -10.10 -3.60 27.40
C GLU A 132 -11.07 -2.80 26.49
N LYS A 133 -10.62 -1.67 25.93
CA LYS A 133 -11.44 -0.85 25.03
C LYS A 133 -11.84 -1.62 23.77
N LYS A 134 -10.89 -2.35 23.16
CA LYS A 134 -11.14 -3.20 22.00
C LYS A 134 -12.18 -4.28 22.32
N PHE A 135 -12.05 -4.95 23.45
CA PHE A 135 -13.03 -5.94 23.90
C PHE A 135 -14.42 -5.33 24.12
N MET A 136 -14.52 -4.18 24.79
CA MET A 136 -15.80 -3.51 25.01
C MET A 136 -16.49 -3.10 23.70
N LEU A 137 -15.74 -2.57 22.74
CA LEU A 137 -16.25 -2.22 21.41
C LEU A 137 -16.78 -3.44 20.67
N ILE A 138 -15.98 -4.51 20.58
CA ILE A 138 -16.39 -5.76 19.90
C ILE A 138 -17.59 -6.40 20.61
N ASN A 139 -17.63 -6.37 21.95
CA ASN A 139 -18.73 -6.90 22.72
C ASN A 139 -20.04 -6.11 22.48
N ALA A 140 -19.96 -4.79 22.33
CA ALA A 140 -21.10 -3.97 21.95
C ALA A 140 -21.59 -4.29 20.53
N GLU A 141 -20.68 -4.43 19.56
CA GLU A 141 -21.04 -4.81 18.19
C GLU A 141 -21.65 -6.22 18.13
N THR A 142 -21.07 -7.19 18.86
CA THR A 142 -21.61 -8.58 18.92
C THR A 142 -23.07 -8.60 19.40
N LYS A 143 -23.43 -7.75 20.37
CA LYS A 143 -24.81 -7.64 20.85
C LYS A 143 -25.76 -7.07 19.79
N LYS A 144 -25.29 -6.15 18.93
CA LYS A 144 -26.11 -5.58 17.85
C LYS A 144 -26.40 -6.62 16.76
N TRP A 145 -25.41 -7.45 16.45
CA TRP A 145 -25.51 -8.51 15.44
C TRP A 145 -26.07 -9.83 15.98
N HIS A 146 -26.59 -9.85 17.20
CA HIS A 146 -27.33 -10.99 17.71
C HIS A 146 -28.66 -11.12 16.96
N THR A 147 -29.04 -12.35 16.60
CA THR A 147 -30.24 -12.65 15.81
C THR A 147 -31.50 -11.98 16.37
N ASP A 148 -31.68 -12.01 17.69
CA ASP A 148 -32.78 -11.31 18.38
C ASP A 148 -32.79 -9.79 18.12
N LYS A 149 -31.63 -9.11 18.15
CA LYS A 149 -31.55 -7.67 17.91
C LYS A 149 -31.76 -7.31 16.44
N VAL A 150 -31.21 -8.11 15.52
CA VAL A 150 -31.46 -7.94 14.10
C VAL A 150 -32.95 -8.17 13.79
N MET A 151 -33.56 -9.21 14.37
CA MET A 151 -35.00 -9.48 14.23
C MET A 151 -35.87 -8.34 14.78
N GLN A 152 -35.49 -7.74 15.92
CA GLN A 152 -36.21 -6.58 16.47
C GLN A 152 -36.16 -5.34 15.56
N HIS A 153 -35.05 -5.13 14.84
CA HIS A 153 -34.85 -3.95 14.01
C HIS A 153 -35.34 -4.11 12.57
N PHE A 154 -35.20 -5.30 11.99
CA PHE A 154 -35.46 -5.54 10.56
C PHE A 154 -36.61 -6.53 10.30
N GLY A 155 -37.17 -7.13 11.35
CA GLY A 155 -38.25 -8.11 11.24
C GLY A 155 -37.76 -9.54 11.04
N ARG A 156 -38.68 -10.49 11.21
CA ARG A 156 -38.39 -11.93 11.08
C ARG A 156 -38.08 -12.32 9.64
N ASP A 157 -38.83 -11.79 8.68
CA ASP A 157 -38.72 -12.16 7.25
C ASP A 157 -37.32 -11.90 6.69
N ILE A 158 -36.62 -10.90 7.21
CA ILE A 158 -35.24 -10.59 6.83
C ILE A 158 -34.24 -11.59 7.43
N VAL A 159 -34.44 -11.98 8.70
CA VAL A 159 -33.55 -12.93 9.37
C VAL A 159 -33.70 -14.35 8.83
N GLU A 160 -34.90 -14.73 8.42
CA GLU A 160 -35.21 -16.06 7.86
C GLU A 160 -35.20 -16.08 6.32
N GLY A 161 -34.93 -14.93 5.68
CA GLY A 161 -34.99 -14.75 4.23
C GLY A 161 -33.63 -14.85 3.54
N GLU A 162 -33.51 -14.13 2.42
CA GLU A 162 -32.37 -14.21 1.50
C GLU A 162 -31.02 -13.81 2.10
N VAL A 163 -31.02 -12.97 3.15
CA VAL A 163 -29.79 -12.44 3.77
C VAL A 163 -29.33 -13.22 5.01
N HIS A 164 -29.94 -14.38 5.28
CA HIS A 164 -29.68 -15.19 6.46
C HIS A 164 -28.20 -15.60 6.59
N GLU A 165 -27.60 -16.04 5.48
CA GLU A 165 -26.21 -16.55 5.44
C GLU A 165 -25.20 -15.43 5.73
N GLU A 166 -25.43 -14.23 5.21
CA GLU A 166 -24.59 -13.07 5.45
C GLU A 166 -24.71 -12.57 6.89
N LEU A 167 -25.93 -12.59 7.45
CA LEU A 167 -26.14 -12.31 8.88
C LEU A 167 -25.41 -13.32 9.77
N ALA A 168 -25.52 -14.61 9.44
CA ALA A 168 -24.82 -15.68 10.16
C ALA A 168 -23.30 -15.51 10.06
N THR A 169 -22.79 -15.14 8.88
CA THR A 169 -21.38 -14.86 8.65
C THR A 169 -20.89 -13.71 9.53
N VAL A 170 -21.60 -12.58 9.55
CA VAL A 170 -21.26 -11.44 10.40
C VAL A 170 -21.28 -11.83 11.88
N ALA A 171 -22.35 -12.49 12.34
CA ALA A 171 -22.48 -12.91 13.73
C ALA A 171 -21.33 -13.85 14.16
N LYS A 172 -20.98 -14.83 13.32
CA LYS A 172 -19.86 -15.75 13.57
C LYS A 172 -18.54 -15.01 13.68
N VAL A 173 -18.24 -14.09 12.76
CA VAL A 173 -17.00 -13.30 12.80
C VAL A 173 -16.94 -12.42 14.05
N MET A 174 -18.04 -11.78 14.43
CA MET A 174 -18.11 -10.97 15.65
C MET A 174 -17.81 -11.81 16.91
N ILE A 175 -18.37 -13.02 16.99
CA ILE A 175 -18.09 -13.96 18.09
C ILE A 175 -16.61 -14.37 18.11
N GLU A 176 -16.03 -14.73 16.97
CA GLU A 176 -14.62 -15.09 16.85
C GLU A 176 -13.70 -13.94 17.30
N LEU A 177 -13.98 -12.72 16.85
CA LEU A 177 -13.23 -11.52 17.24
C LEU A 177 -13.39 -11.20 18.73
N ARG A 178 -14.58 -11.42 19.29
CA ARG A 178 -14.83 -11.23 20.73
C ARG A 178 -14.02 -12.20 21.56
N GLN A 179 -13.96 -13.47 21.15
CA GLN A 179 -13.13 -14.49 21.80
C GLN A 179 -11.65 -14.14 21.72
N GLU A 180 -11.19 -13.67 20.56
CA GLU A 180 -9.81 -13.24 20.36
C GLU A 180 -9.45 -12.03 21.24
N ALA A 181 -10.30 -10.99 21.26
CA ALA A 181 -10.10 -9.84 22.13
C ALA A 181 -10.12 -10.23 23.62
N SER A 182 -10.95 -11.20 24.01
CA SER A 182 -10.97 -11.73 25.38
C SER A 182 -9.65 -12.43 25.74
N ARG A 183 -9.04 -13.17 24.81
CA ARG A 183 -7.72 -13.80 25.03
C ARG A 183 -6.63 -12.74 25.15
N GLN A 184 -6.67 -11.71 24.31
CA GLN A 184 -5.68 -10.62 24.34
C GLN A 184 -5.75 -9.77 25.62
N ARG A 185 -6.95 -9.62 26.20
CA ARG A 185 -7.15 -8.95 27.49
C ARG A 185 -6.53 -9.70 28.67
N GLN A 186 -6.46 -11.03 28.60
CA GLN A 186 -5.96 -11.90 29.67
C GLN A 186 -4.44 -12.11 29.63
N ARG A 187 -3.75 -11.55 28.63
CA ARG A 187 -2.28 -11.57 28.49
C ARG A 187 -1.69 -10.28 29.01
#